data_AF-A0A5K1EZ73-F1
#
_entry.id   AF-A0A5K1EZ73-F1
#
_cell.length_a   1.000
_cell.length_b   1.000
_cell.length_c   1.000
_cell.angle_alpha   90.00
_cell.angle_beta   90.00
_cell.angle_gamma   90.00
#
_symmetry.space_group_name_H-M   'P 1'
#
loop_
_entity.id
_entity.type
_entity.pdbx_description
1 polymer ?
#
loop_
_entity_poly.entity_id
_entity_poly.type
_entity_poly.pdbx_seq_one_letter_code
_entity_poly.pdbx_strand_id
1 'polypeptide(L)'
;ARENILKLLRKTIEERRASEVTYEDMLGVLLDTDDEKVKYKLTDDQILDLLVAIIYAGYETVSTTTMMAVKYLHDNPRALSQIR
;
A
#
# COMPACT_ATOMS: atom_id res chain seq x y z
N ALA A 1 10.91 14.53 2.86
CA ALA A 1 9.94 13.43 3.10
C ALA A 1 9.86 12.48 1.90
N ARG A 2 9.47 12.96 0.70
CA ARG A 2 9.35 12.14 -0.51
C ARG A 2 10.61 11.32 -0.85
N GLU A 3 11.79 11.94 -0.86
CA GLU A 3 13.04 11.22 -1.17
C GLU A 3 13.34 10.06 -0.21
N ASN A 4 12.98 10.19 1.07
CA ASN A 4 13.21 9.14 2.05
C ASN A 4 12.27 7.94 1.81
N ILE A 5 11.02 8.20 1.42
CA ILE A 5 10.06 7.16 1.04
C ILE A 5 10.56 6.43 -0.20
N LEU A 6 11.02 7.17 -1.22
CA LEU A 6 11.57 6.57 -2.43
C LEU A 6 12.79 5.68 -2.13
N LYS A 7 13.71 6.15 -1.28
CA LYS A 7 14.87 5.36 -0.85
C LYS A 7 14.46 4.10 -0.10
N LEU A 8 13.47 4.20 0.78
CA LEU A 8 12.93 3.05 1.53
C LEU A 8 12.30 2.02 0.59
N LEU A 9 11.41 2.47 -0.31
CA LEU A 9 10.72 1.59 -1.26
C LEU A 9 11.70 0.90 -2.21
N ARG A 10 12.69 1.62 -2.75
CA ARG A 10 13.75 1.02 -3.59
C ARG A 10 14.51 -0.06 -2.84
N LYS A 11 14.96 0.25 -1.63
CA LYS A 11 15.66 -0.71 -0.78
C LYS A 11 14.81 -1.96 -0.52
N THR A 12 13.52 -1.80 -0.23
CA THR A 12 12.61 -2.94 -0.02
C THR A 12 12.43 -3.78 -1.30
N ILE A 13 12.34 -3.16 -2.47
CA ILE A 13 12.27 -3.87 -3.75
C ILE A 13 13.55 -4.67 -3.99
N GLU A 14 14.72 -4.04 -3.83
CA GLU A 14 16.03 -4.67 -3.99
C GLU A 14 16.22 -5.87 -3.05
N GLU A 15 15.89 -5.70 -1.76
CA GLU A 15 15.97 -6.77 -0.75
C GLU A 15 15.05 -7.95 -1.09
N ARG A 16 13.84 -7.67 -1.58
CA ARG A 16 12.87 -8.72 -1.92
C ARG A 16 13.24 -9.45 -3.21
N ARG A 17 13.81 -8.77 -4.20
CA ARG A 17 14.32 -9.43 -5.43
C ARG A 17 15.55 -10.30 -5.15
N ALA A 18 16.38 -9.90 -4.18
CA ALA A 18 17.55 -10.68 -3.76
C ALA A 18 17.20 -11.87 -2.84
N SER A 19 15.96 -11.90 -2.32
CA SER A 19 15.46 -12.98 -1.47
C SER A 19 14.98 -14.16 -2.31
N GLU A 20 15.23 -15.39 -1.86
CA GLU A 20 14.67 -16.61 -2.45
C GLU A 20 13.22 -16.89 -1.97
N VAL A 21 12.64 -15.96 -1.21
CA VAL A 21 11.29 -16.09 -0.64
C VAL A 21 10.24 -15.58 -1.64
N THR A 22 9.26 -16.42 -1.93
CA THR A 22 8.03 -15.98 -2.61
C THR A 22 7.13 -15.23 -1.62
N TYR A 23 6.76 -14.00 -1.97
CA TYR A 23 5.85 -13.17 -1.18
C TYR A 23 4.44 -13.23 -1.79
N GLU A 24 3.44 -13.61 -0.99
CA GLU A 24 2.02 -13.62 -1.40
C GLU A 24 1.32 -12.27 -1.12
N ASP A 25 2.08 -11.18 -1.04
CA ASP A 25 1.55 -9.83 -0.85
C ASP A 25 1.53 -9.04 -2.16
N MET A 26 0.91 -7.85 -2.14
CA MET A 26 0.77 -7.01 -3.32
C MET A 26 2.12 -6.71 -3.99
N LEU A 27 3.17 -6.44 -3.22
CA LEU A 27 4.49 -6.15 -3.79
C LEU A 27 5.12 -7.43 -4.36
N GLY A 28 4.91 -8.57 -3.72
CA GLY A 28 5.28 -9.89 -4.27
C GLY A 28 4.65 -10.13 -5.63
N VAL A 29 3.34 -9.91 -5.77
CA VAL A 29 2.61 -10.04 -7.05
C VAL A 29 3.14 -9.07 -8.11
N LEU A 30 3.51 -7.84 -7.73
CA LEU A 30 4.08 -6.86 -8.67
C LEU A 30 5.52 -7.19 -9.11
N LEU A 31 6.28 -7.87 -8.24
CA LEU A 31 7.67 -8.27 -8.50
C LEU A 31 7.77 -9.64 -9.18
N ASP A 32 6.72 -10.46 -9.13
CA ASP A 32 6.68 -11.79 -9.72
C ASP A 32 6.81 -11.70 -11.25
N THR A 33 7.95 -12.16 -11.75
CA THR A 33 8.30 -12.14 -13.16
C THR A 33 8.10 -13.48 -13.86
N ASP A 34 7.74 -14.54 -13.14
CA ASP A 34 7.72 -15.90 -13.66
C ASP A 34 6.30 -16.37 -14.04
N ASP A 35 5.27 -15.54 -13.79
CA ASP A 35 3.93 -15.82 -14.30
C ASP A 35 3.89 -15.54 -15.82
N GLU A 36 3.96 -16.61 -16.63
CA GLU A 36 3.80 -16.59 -18.09
C GLU A 36 2.50 -15.88 -18.55
N LYS A 37 1.53 -15.68 -17.65
CA LYS A 37 0.29 -14.95 -17.93
C LYS A 37 0.47 -13.43 -17.91
N VAL A 38 1.55 -12.90 -17.33
CA VAL A 38 1.80 -11.46 -17.25
C VAL A 38 2.44 -10.98 -18.55
N LYS A 39 1.57 -10.55 -19.47
CA LYS A 39 1.96 -10.05 -20.81
C LYS A 39 2.85 -8.81 -20.77
N TYR A 40 2.82 -8.04 -19.68
CA TYR A 40 3.60 -6.81 -19.51
C TYR A 40 4.24 -6.79 -18.13
N LYS A 41 5.57 -6.98 -18.08
CA LYS A 41 6.36 -6.83 -16.86
C LYS A 41 6.53 -5.34 -16.56
N LEU A 42 6.20 -4.92 -15.34
CA LEU A 42 6.43 -3.57 -14.89
C LEU A 42 7.93 -3.37 -14.62
N THR A 43 8.44 -2.20 -15.00
CA THR A 43 9.79 -1.76 -14.62
C THR A 43 9.81 -1.35 -13.14
N ASP A 44 10.97 -1.38 -12.51
CA ASP A 44 11.10 -0.99 -11.09
C ASP A 44 10.65 0.46 -10.84
N ASP A 45 10.86 1.37 -11.79
CA ASP A 45 10.36 2.74 -11.70
C ASP A 45 8.82 2.79 -11.76
N GLN A 46 8.19 1.98 -12.62
CA GLN A 46 6.72 1.90 -12.66
C GLN A 46 6.12 1.28 -11.40
N ILE A 47 6.77 0.25 -10.85
CA ILE A 47 6.35 -0.36 -9.57
C ILE A 47 6.45 0.69 -8.46
N LEU A 48 7.57 1.41 -8.41
CA LEU A 48 7.79 2.45 -7.42
C LEU A 48 6.78 3.60 -7.54
N ASP A 49 6.47 4.06 -8.76
CA ASP A 49 5.45 5.09 -8.98
C ASP A 49 4.05 4.59 -8.57
N LEU A 50 3.72 3.33 -8.86
CA LEU A 50 2.45 2.72 -8.44
C LEU A 50 2.34 2.64 -6.91
N LEU A 51 3.41 2.21 -6.22
CA LEU A 51 3.43 2.16 -4.76
C LEU A 51 3.23 3.55 -4.14
N VAL A 52 3.89 4.57 -4.68
CA VAL A 52 3.73 5.96 -4.22
C VAL A 52 2.29 6.43 -4.44
N ALA A 53 1.70 6.14 -5.59
CA ALA A 53 0.32 6.51 -5.91
C ALA A 53 -0.69 5.86 -4.95
N ILE A 54 -0.54 4.56 -4.69
CA ILE A 54 -1.42 3.80 -3.78
C ILE A 54 -1.31 4.35 -2.35
N ILE A 55 -0.09 4.57 -1.86
CA ILE A 55 0.13 5.08 -0.50
C ILE A 55 -0.49 6.48 -0.37
N TYR A 56 -0.30 7.36 -1.36
CA TYR A 56 -0.87 8.71 -1.31
C TYR A 56 -2.40 8.69 -1.31
N ALA A 57 -3.01 7.95 -2.24
CA ALA A 57 -4.46 7.84 -2.36
C ALA A 57 -5.08 7.19 -1.11
N GLY A 58 -4.47 6.11 -0.61
CA GLY A 58 -4.91 5.42 0.60
C GLY A 58 -4.76 6.29 1.84
N TYR A 59 -3.66 7.03 1.96
CA TYR A 59 -3.42 7.91 3.11
C TYR A 59 -4.50 8.99 3.23
N GLU A 60 -4.80 9.72 2.15
CA GLU A 60 -5.80 10.79 2.22
C GLU A 60 -7.21 10.25 2.48
N THR A 61 -7.63 9.22 1.74
CA THR A 61 -9.00 8.69 1.82
C THR A 61 -9.27 7.94 3.12
N VAL A 62 -8.36 7.06 3.55
CA VAL A 62 -8.54 6.27 4.77
C VAL A 62 -8.43 7.17 5.99
N SER A 63 -7.45 8.09 6.05
CA SER A 63 -7.32 8.99 7.21
C SER A 63 -8.56 9.87 7.39
N THR A 64 -9.06 10.45 6.30
CA THR A 64 -10.27 11.28 6.34
C THR A 64 -11.50 10.45 6.74
N THR A 65 -11.67 9.27 6.15
CA THR A 65 -12.82 8.41 6.44
C THR A 65 -12.80 7.91 7.87
N THR A 66 -11.65 7.46 8.37
CA THR A 66 -11.51 7.02 9.77
C THR A 66 -11.73 8.17 10.74
N MET A 67 -11.17 9.36 10.47
CA MET A 67 -11.41 10.55 11.28
C MET A 67 -12.90 10.88 11.36
N MET A 68 -13.59 10.89 10.22
CA MET A 68 -15.02 11.14 10.15
C MET A 68 -15.83 10.05 10.85
N ALA A 69 -15.47 8.79 10.70
CA ALA A 69 -16.12 7.67 11.39
C ALA A 69 -16.03 7.85 12.92
N VAL A 70 -14.83 8.12 13.44
CA VAL A 70 -14.63 8.36 14.88
C VAL A 70 -15.41 9.60 15.34
N LYS A 71 -15.37 10.69 14.57
CA LYS A 71 -16.12 11.92 14.86
C LYS A 71 -17.62 11.65 14.94
N TYR A 72 -18.19 10.94 13.96
CA TYR A 72 -19.63 10.65 13.94
C TYR A 72 -20.05 9.71 15.05
N LEU A 73 -19.21 8.75 15.41
CA LEU A 73 -19.47 7.86 16.55
C LEU A 73 -19.45 8.64 17.87
N HIS A 74 -18.46 9.51 18.06
CA HIS A 74 -18.39 10.40 19.22
C HIS A 74 -19.63 11.28 19.34
N ASP A 75 -20.08 11.87 18.23
CA ASP A 75 -21.24 12.77 18.20
C ASP A 75 -22.58 12.04 18.36
N ASN A 76 -22.61 10.71 18.19
CA ASN A 76 -23.81 9.89 18.30
C ASN A 76 -23.63 8.75 19.32
N PRO A 77 -23.72 9.03 20.64
CA PRO A 77 -23.47 8.05 21.69
C PRO A 77 -24.32 6.78 21.61
N ARG A 78 -25.54 6.87 21.06
CA ARG A 78 -26.40 5.71 20.81
C ARG A 78 -25.80 4.78 19.77
N ALA A 79 -25.27 5.31 18.67
CA ALA A 79 -24.58 4.51 17.65
C ALA A 79 -23.29 3.91 18.22
N LEU A 80 -22.53 4.70 18.98
CA LEU A 80 -21.32 4.22 19.67
C LEU A 80 -21.62 3.06 20.64
N SER A 81 -22.73 3.10 21.37
CA SER A 81 -23.12 2.00 22.27
C SER A 81 -23.49 0.69 21.56
N GLN A 82 -23.85 0.73 20.27
CA GLN A 82 -24.22 -0.45 19.50
C GLN A 82 -23.03 -1.18 18.88
N ILE A 83 -21.92 -0.46 18.64
CA ILE A 83 -20.70 -1.03 18.05
C ILE A 83 -19.64 -1.41 19.10
N ARG A 84 -19.87 -1.04 20.36
CA ARG A 84 -19.01 -1.34 21.50
C ARG A 84 -19.35 -2.71 22.08
#